data_AF-A0A1L9SQ92-F1
#
_entry.id   AF-A0A1L9SQ92-F1
#
_cell.length_a   1.000
_cell.length_b   1.000
_cell.length_c   1.000
_cell.angle_alpha   90.00
_cell.angle_beta   90.00
_cell.angle_gamma   90.00
#
_symmetry.space_group_name_H-M   'P 1'
#
loop_
_entity.id
_entity.type
_entity.pdbx_description
1 polymer ?
#
loop_
_entity_poly.entity_id
_entity_poly.type
_entity_poly.pdbx_seq_one_letter_code
_entity_poly.pdbx_strand_id
1 'polypeptide(L)'
;MTSPAPMKVCFVTVGATASFEPLVSAVLDGRFLASLGELGYTNLLVQYGKDGRPIFDRFLQDRDSEEAATSHSIQVDGFDFNQAGLGREMRLAQENAAEGRRSGAIISHAGSGSILEALRLGIPLVVVPNSSLKDNHQEELARELQKQGYVVASHYEQLPSAIRQAEDLRARMMAWPPVDSVQTKRKQPLAGVMSDELGFLD
;
A
#
# COMPACT_ATOMS: atom_id res chain seq x y z
N MET A 1 6.69 -31.79 7.56
CA MET A 1 5.57 -31.01 7.00
C MET A 1 5.98 -29.55 7.07
N THR A 2 6.41 -28.97 5.97
CA THR A 2 6.79 -27.56 5.89
C THR A 2 5.51 -26.74 6.07
N SER A 3 5.42 -25.91 7.11
CA SER A 3 4.30 -24.98 7.24
C SER A 3 4.18 -24.13 5.97
N PRO A 4 2.97 -23.85 5.48
CA PRO A 4 2.80 -22.98 4.31
C PRO A 4 3.50 -21.65 4.56
N ALA A 5 4.16 -21.13 3.53
CA ALA A 5 4.84 -19.84 3.61
C ALA A 5 3.83 -18.76 4.02
N PRO A 6 4.19 -17.86 4.95
CA PRO A 6 3.26 -16.86 5.44
C PRO A 6 2.85 -15.89 4.32
N MET A 7 1.57 -15.56 4.29
CA MET A 7 0.98 -14.65 3.31
C MET A 7 1.50 -13.23 3.50
N LYS A 8 1.82 -12.52 2.42
CA LYS A 8 2.21 -11.10 2.45
C LYS A 8 1.48 -10.35 1.33
N VAL A 9 0.62 -9.41 1.73
CA VAL A 9 -0.32 -8.73 0.84
C VAL A 9 0.17 -7.33 0.47
N CYS A 10 0.17 -7.01 -0.82
CA CYS A 10 0.21 -5.64 -1.32
C CYS A 10 -1.22 -5.21 -1.66
N PHE A 11 -1.77 -4.25 -0.92
CA PHE A 11 -3.11 -3.72 -1.19
C PHE A 11 -3.02 -2.40 -1.95
N VAL A 12 -3.72 -2.28 -3.06
CA VAL A 12 -3.75 -1.09 -3.91
C VAL A 12 -5.16 -0.50 -3.89
N THR A 13 -5.27 0.82 -3.72
CA THR A 13 -6.55 1.54 -3.81
C THR A 13 -6.44 2.82 -4.63
N VAL A 14 -7.21 2.87 -5.72
CA VAL A 14 -7.33 4.07 -6.58
C VAL A 14 -8.44 5.01 -6.14
N GLY A 15 -9.18 4.65 -5.09
CA GLY A 15 -10.28 5.45 -4.56
C GLY A 15 -11.62 5.12 -5.21
N ALA A 16 -12.67 5.74 -4.67
CA ALA A 16 -14.05 5.45 -5.08
C ALA A 16 -14.57 6.40 -6.17
N THR A 17 -14.05 7.63 -6.22
CA THR A 17 -14.70 8.75 -6.91
C THR A 17 -14.04 9.13 -8.24
N ALA A 18 -12.74 8.91 -8.40
CA ALA A 18 -11.99 9.22 -9.61
C ALA A 18 -11.34 7.96 -10.16
N SER A 19 -11.38 7.79 -11.49
CA SER A 19 -10.62 6.75 -12.15
C SER A 19 -9.13 7.09 -12.16
N PHE A 20 -8.30 6.05 -12.06
CA PHE A 20 -6.85 6.20 -12.18
C PHE A 20 -6.26 5.01 -12.94
N GLU A 21 -6.67 4.88 -14.20
CA GLU A 21 -6.26 3.81 -15.11
C GLU A 21 -4.73 3.63 -15.22
N PRO A 22 -3.90 4.70 -15.27
CA PRO A 22 -2.45 4.57 -15.22
C PRO A 22 -1.93 3.80 -14.00
N LEU A 23 -2.50 4.06 -12.81
CA LEU A 23 -2.10 3.34 -11.59
C LEU A 23 -2.53 1.88 -11.65
N VAL A 24 -3.76 1.59 -12.08
CA VAL A 24 -4.25 0.20 -12.25
C VAL A 24 -3.35 -0.57 -13.22
N SER A 25 -3.01 0.03 -14.36
CA SER A 25 -2.14 -0.59 -15.36
C SER A 25 -0.73 -0.83 -14.81
N ALA A 26 -0.17 0.15 -14.08
CA ALA A 26 1.17 0.06 -13.53
C ALA A 26 1.31 -1.00 -12.43
N VAL A 27 0.27 -1.25 -11.62
CA VAL A 27 0.30 -2.30 -10.59
C VAL A 27 0.07 -3.71 -11.15
N LEU A 28 -0.42 -3.82 -12.39
CA LEU A 28 -0.59 -5.07 -13.11
C LEU A 28 0.57 -5.36 -14.09
N ASP A 29 1.50 -4.41 -14.26
CA ASP A 29 2.68 -4.55 -15.11
C ASP A 29 3.63 -5.63 -14.56
N GLY A 30 4.16 -6.47 -15.46
CA GLY A 30 5.04 -7.58 -15.11
C GLY A 30 6.28 -7.18 -14.32
N ARG A 31 6.83 -5.97 -14.53
CA ARG A 31 8.01 -5.47 -13.78
C ARG A 31 7.67 -5.20 -12.32
N PHE A 32 6.45 -4.71 -12.06
CA PHE A 32 5.99 -4.48 -10.70
C PHE A 32 5.66 -5.80 -10.01
N LEU A 33 4.99 -6.73 -10.70
CA LEU A 33 4.72 -8.07 -10.18
C LEU A 33 6.02 -8.84 -9.86
N ALA A 34 7.03 -8.75 -10.73
CA ALA A 34 8.35 -9.32 -10.45
C ALA A 34 8.98 -8.71 -9.18
N SER A 35 8.90 -7.39 -9.02
CA SER A 35 9.41 -6.69 -7.82
C SER A 35 8.68 -7.12 -6.55
N LEU A 36 7.37 -7.34 -6.60
CA LEU A 36 6.61 -7.90 -5.49
C LEU A 36 7.11 -9.30 -5.12
N GLY A 37 7.37 -10.14 -6.12
CA GLY A 37 7.85 -11.52 -5.93
C GLY A 37 9.23 -11.55 -5.28
N GLU A 38 10.16 -10.71 -5.74
CA GLU A 38 11.49 -10.53 -5.15
C GLU A 38 11.42 -10.10 -3.66
N LEU A 39 10.42 -9.30 -3.30
CA LEU A 39 10.19 -8.83 -1.92
C LEU A 39 9.34 -9.80 -1.09
N GLY A 40 9.02 -10.98 -1.63
CA GLY A 40 8.29 -12.05 -0.97
C GLY A 40 6.82 -11.74 -0.73
N TYR A 41 6.21 -10.86 -1.53
CA TYR A 41 4.76 -10.71 -1.58
C TYR A 41 4.14 -11.91 -2.29
N THR A 42 3.04 -12.40 -1.72
CA THR A 42 2.30 -13.56 -2.25
C THR A 42 1.00 -13.15 -2.91
N ASN A 43 0.45 -12.00 -2.52
CA ASN A 43 -0.86 -11.52 -2.95
C ASN A 43 -0.80 -10.05 -3.32
N LEU A 44 -1.42 -9.72 -4.46
CA LEU A 44 -1.75 -8.36 -4.86
C LEU A 44 -3.28 -8.23 -4.85
N LEU A 45 -3.82 -7.31 -4.04
CA LEU A 45 -5.24 -7.01 -4.02
C LEU A 45 -5.46 -5.60 -4.56
N VAL A 46 -6.24 -5.46 -5.64
CA VAL A 46 -6.43 -4.17 -6.33
C VAL A 46 -7.88 -3.72 -6.22
N GLN A 47 -8.10 -2.63 -5.49
CA GLN A 47 -9.33 -1.85 -5.60
C GLN A 47 -9.19 -0.93 -6.82
N TYR A 48 -9.73 -1.35 -7.96
CA TYR A 48 -9.53 -0.71 -9.27
C TYR A 48 -10.57 0.39 -9.59
N GLY A 49 -11.57 0.58 -8.72
CA GLY A 49 -12.56 1.64 -8.85
C GLY A 49 -13.57 1.43 -9.99
N LYS A 50 -14.34 2.46 -10.31
CA LYS A 50 -15.49 2.37 -11.23
C LYS A 50 -15.09 1.95 -12.65
N ASP A 51 -13.96 2.45 -13.14
CA ASP A 51 -13.55 2.32 -14.55
C ASP A 51 -12.33 1.39 -14.74
N GLY A 52 -11.77 0.82 -13.67
CA GLY A 52 -10.60 -0.05 -13.75
C GLY A 52 -10.91 -1.51 -14.11
N ARG A 53 -12.19 -1.93 -14.09
CA ARG A 53 -12.59 -3.32 -14.35
C ARG A 53 -12.13 -3.84 -15.73
N PRO A 54 -12.32 -3.10 -16.85
CA PRO A 54 -11.87 -3.59 -18.16
C PRO A 54 -10.37 -3.83 -18.25
N ILE A 55 -9.56 -3.05 -17.51
CA ILE A 55 -8.10 -3.21 -17.45
C ILE A 55 -7.76 -4.48 -16.67
N PHE A 56 -8.42 -4.69 -15.53
CA PHE A 56 -8.22 -5.86 -14.69
C PHE A 56 -8.66 -7.15 -15.39
N ASP A 57 -9.83 -7.16 -16.03
CA ASP A 57 -10.35 -8.33 -16.75
C ASP A 57 -9.44 -8.71 -17.94
N ARG A 58 -8.89 -7.72 -18.66
CA ARG A 58 -7.92 -7.96 -19.74
C ARG A 58 -6.65 -8.61 -19.21
N PHE A 59 -6.12 -8.10 -18.10
CA PHE A 59 -4.93 -8.68 -17.46
C PHE A 59 -5.13 -10.16 -17.10
N LEU A 60 -6.30 -10.53 -16.56
CA LEU A 60 -6.59 -11.93 -16.23
C LEU A 60 -6.64 -12.81 -17.49
N GLN A 61 -7.27 -12.33 -18.57
CA GLN A 61 -7.33 -13.06 -19.85
C GLN A 61 -5.95 -13.28 -20.46
N ASP A 62 -5.09 -12.27 -20.42
CA ASP A 62 -3.71 -12.37 -20.92
C ASP A 62 -2.90 -13.36 -20.08
N ARG A 63 -3.06 -13.35 -18.75
CA ARG A 63 -2.38 -14.31 -17.86
C ARG A 63 -2.81 -15.76 -18.06
N ASP A 64 -4.11 -16.02 -18.21
CA ASP A 64 -4.63 -17.38 -18.46
C ASP A 64 -4.12 -17.91 -19.82
N SER A 65 -3.89 -17.00 -20.78
CA SER A 65 -3.35 -17.35 -22.11
C SER A 65 -1.83 -17.57 -22.09
N GLU A 66 -1.11 -16.95 -21.16
CA GLU A 66 0.36 -17.01 -20.99
C GLU A 66 0.84 -18.06 -19.96
N GLU A 67 -0.04 -18.93 -19.46
CA GLU A 67 0.17 -19.93 -18.38
C GLU A 67 1.36 -20.92 -18.55
N ALA A 68 2.20 -20.79 -19.58
CA ALA A 68 3.37 -21.63 -19.79
C ALA A 68 4.73 -20.97 -19.50
N ALA A 69 4.87 -19.66 -19.30
CA ALA A 69 6.20 -19.03 -19.46
C ALA A 69 6.79 -18.21 -18.29
N THR A 70 6.06 -17.76 -17.25
CA THR A 70 6.72 -17.00 -16.17
C THR A 70 6.24 -17.33 -14.74
N SER A 71 7.20 -17.76 -13.92
CA SER A 71 7.05 -18.28 -12.55
C SER A 71 6.74 -17.22 -11.48
N HIS A 72 5.92 -16.21 -11.78
CA HIS A 72 5.52 -15.23 -10.75
C HIS A 72 4.25 -15.72 -10.06
N SER A 73 4.45 -16.51 -9.00
CA SER A 73 3.44 -17.16 -8.17
C SER A 73 2.59 -16.20 -7.30
N ILE A 74 2.43 -14.94 -7.73
CA ILE A 74 1.62 -13.96 -7.01
C ILE A 74 0.16 -14.14 -7.42
N GLN A 75 -0.68 -14.36 -6.43
CA GLN A 75 -2.13 -14.33 -6.58
C GLN A 75 -2.59 -12.88 -6.72
N VAL A 76 -3.32 -12.57 -7.79
CA VAL A 76 -3.82 -11.23 -8.07
C VAL A 76 -5.34 -11.25 -8.01
N ASP A 77 -5.91 -10.49 -7.09
CA ASP A 77 -7.35 -10.33 -6.91
C ASP A 77 -7.74 -8.85 -7.04
N GLY A 78 -8.99 -8.57 -7.40
CA GLY A 78 -9.45 -7.20 -7.59
C GLY A 78 -10.93 -7.02 -7.34
N PHE A 79 -11.31 -5.78 -7.01
CA PHE A 79 -12.69 -5.37 -6.84
C PHE A 79 -12.89 -3.88 -7.17
N ASP A 80 -14.13 -3.46 -7.38
CA ASP A 80 -14.48 -2.08 -7.74
C ASP A 80 -14.60 -1.17 -6.51
N PHE A 81 -15.70 -1.25 -5.76
CA PHE A 81 -16.02 -0.39 -4.64
C PHE A 81 -16.63 -1.18 -3.50
N ASN A 82 -16.17 -0.91 -2.27
CA ASN A 82 -16.71 -1.52 -1.07
C ASN A 82 -17.47 -0.46 -0.25
N GLN A 83 -18.80 -0.58 -0.18
CA GLN A 83 -19.66 0.33 0.61
C GLN A 83 -19.37 0.27 2.11
N ALA A 84 -18.81 -0.84 2.61
CA ALA A 84 -18.44 -0.99 4.02
C ALA A 84 -17.09 -0.32 4.36
N GLY A 85 -16.46 0.36 3.39
CA GLY A 85 -15.12 0.93 3.51
C GLY A 85 -14.01 -0.08 3.20
N LEU A 86 -12.75 0.35 3.36
CA LEU A 86 -11.56 -0.44 2.98
C LEU A 86 -10.83 -1.07 4.18
N GLY A 87 -11.36 -0.91 5.40
CA GLY A 87 -10.63 -1.30 6.62
C GLY A 87 -10.32 -2.79 6.68
N ARG A 88 -11.20 -3.65 6.14
CA ARG A 88 -10.94 -5.10 6.06
C ARG A 88 -9.79 -5.39 5.11
N GLU A 89 -9.80 -4.78 3.93
CA GLU A 89 -8.79 -4.99 2.89
C GLU A 89 -7.43 -4.43 3.32
N MET A 90 -7.41 -3.25 3.96
CA MET A 90 -6.18 -2.68 4.52
C MET A 90 -5.59 -3.55 5.62
N ARG A 91 -6.42 -4.14 6.49
CA ARG A 91 -5.95 -5.09 7.52
C ARG A 91 -5.35 -6.37 6.95
N LEU A 92 -5.61 -6.74 5.69
CA LEU A 92 -4.94 -7.88 5.04
C LEU A 92 -3.43 -7.65 4.90
N ALA A 93 -3.01 -6.40 4.76
CA ALA A 93 -1.59 -6.01 4.73
C ALA A 93 -0.98 -5.80 6.14
N GLN A 94 -1.76 -5.93 7.21
CA GLN A 94 -1.24 -5.91 8.57
C GLN A 94 -0.65 -7.28 8.96
N GLU A 95 0.41 -7.26 9.76
CA GLU A 95 0.96 -8.48 10.33
C GLU A 95 -0.05 -9.14 11.29
N ASN A 96 -0.24 -10.44 11.12
CA ASN A 96 -1.03 -11.27 12.00
C ASN A 96 -0.44 -12.69 12.01
N ALA A 97 0.43 -12.96 12.98
CA ALA A 97 1.11 -14.24 13.11
C ALA A 97 0.15 -15.42 13.34
N ALA A 98 -0.98 -15.21 14.02
CA ALA A 98 -1.98 -16.25 14.29
C ALA A 98 -2.67 -16.74 13.00
N GLU A 99 -2.78 -15.85 12.01
CA GLU A 99 -3.32 -16.18 10.68
C GLU A 99 -2.23 -16.43 9.63
N GLY A 100 -0.95 -16.49 10.05
CA GLY A 100 0.16 -16.69 9.13
C GLY A 100 0.35 -15.53 8.14
N ARG A 101 -0.01 -14.31 8.51
CA ARG A 101 0.13 -13.10 7.68
C ARG A 101 1.33 -12.26 8.14
N ARG A 102 2.24 -11.98 7.22
CA ARG A 102 3.35 -11.03 7.40
C ARG A 102 2.92 -9.61 7.07
N SER A 103 3.60 -8.64 7.67
CA SER A 103 3.43 -7.23 7.33
C SER A 103 3.65 -6.99 5.83
N GLY A 104 2.62 -6.46 5.18
CA GLY A 104 2.56 -6.09 3.77
C GLY A 104 2.77 -4.59 3.55
N ALA A 105 2.23 -4.07 2.46
CA ALA A 105 2.22 -2.63 2.18
C ALA A 105 0.93 -2.20 1.49
N ILE A 106 0.66 -0.90 1.54
CA ILE A 106 -0.48 -0.26 0.88
C ILE A 106 0.04 0.71 -0.18
N ILE A 107 -0.60 0.74 -1.34
CA ILE A 107 -0.40 1.75 -2.39
C ILE A 107 -1.72 2.49 -2.56
N SER A 108 -1.70 3.81 -2.37
CA SER A 108 -2.91 4.63 -2.43
C SER A 108 -2.70 5.87 -3.30
N HIS A 109 -3.73 6.26 -4.04
CA HIS A 109 -3.75 7.47 -4.88
C HIS A 109 -3.74 8.82 -4.12
N ALA A 110 -3.30 8.85 -2.86
CA ALA A 110 -3.36 10.00 -1.95
C ALA A 110 -4.77 10.35 -1.40
N GLY A 111 -5.69 9.38 -1.32
CA GLY A 111 -6.94 9.57 -0.59
C GLY A 111 -6.68 9.76 0.91
N SER A 112 -7.10 10.89 1.50
CA SER A 112 -6.81 11.23 2.92
C SER A 112 -7.28 10.17 3.91
N GLY A 113 -8.47 9.58 3.69
CA GLY A 113 -8.99 8.49 4.54
C GLY A 113 -8.10 7.24 4.51
N SER A 114 -7.62 6.85 3.33
CA SER A 114 -6.72 5.70 3.17
C SER A 114 -5.33 5.99 3.77
N ILE A 115 -4.84 7.23 3.67
CA ILE A 115 -3.58 7.62 4.30
C ILE A 115 -3.67 7.47 5.82
N LEU A 116 -4.69 8.10 6.44
CA LEU A 116 -4.85 8.09 7.89
C LEU A 116 -5.05 6.68 8.43
N GLU A 117 -5.85 5.86 7.76
CA GLU A 117 -6.08 4.47 8.16
C GLU A 117 -4.81 3.61 8.05
N ALA A 118 -4.01 3.76 6.99
CA ALA A 118 -2.75 3.02 6.85
C ALA A 118 -1.75 3.38 7.95
N LEU A 119 -1.64 4.67 8.29
CA LEU A 119 -0.80 5.16 9.38
C LEU A 119 -1.26 4.61 10.74
N ARG A 120 -2.58 4.59 11.01
CA ARG A 120 -3.15 4.01 12.23
C ARG A 120 -2.86 2.52 12.37
N LEU A 121 -2.91 1.78 11.25
CA LEU A 121 -2.61 0.34 11.23
C LEU A 121 -1.10 0.04 11.29
N GLY A 122 -0.24 1.05 11.20
CA GLY A 122 1.22 0.89 11.18
C GLY A 122 1.72 0.18 9.92
N ILE A 123 0.98 0.29 8.81
CA ILE A 123 1.32 -0.38 7.56
C ILE A 123 2.11 0.59 6.67
N PRO A 124 3.25 0.17 6.09
CA PRO A 124 4.00 0.98 5.13
C PRO A 124 3.13 1.42 3.96
N LEU A 125 3.16 2.71 3.66
CA LEU A 125 2.29 3.33 2.66
C LEU A 125 3.11 3.98 1.54
N VAL A 126 2.81 3.59 0.30
CA VAL A 126 3.20 4.31 -0.91
C VAL A 126 2.04 5.19 -1.34
N VAL A 127 2.28 6.48 -1.46
CA VAL A 127 1.32 7.46 -1.96
C VAL A 127 1.67 7.79 -3.41
N VAL A 128 0.70 7.60 -4.31
CA VAL A 128 0.83 7.84 -5.74
C VAL A 128 -0.18 8.90 -6.15
N PRO A 129 0.14 10.20 -6.05
CA PRO A 129 -0.80 11.26 -6.41
C PRO A 129 -1.28 11.12 -7.86
N ASN A 130 -2.55 11.43 -8.11
CA ASN A 130 -3.06 11.51 -9.47
C ASN A 130 -2.77 12.90 -10.06
N SER A 131 -1.65 13.04 -10.78
CA SER A 131 -1.23 14.28 -11.44
C SER A 131 -2.19 14.77 -12.55
N SER A 132 -3.13 13.93 -12.98
CA SER A 132 -4.14 14.30 -13.99
C SER A 132 -5.34 15.05 -13.39
N LEU A 133 -5.51 15.01 -12.06
CA LEU A 133 -6.51 15.81 -11.36
C LEU A 133 -5.93 17.21 -11.12
N LYS A 134 -6.74 18.25 -11.36
CA LYS A 134 -6.31 19.67 -11.36
C LYS A 134 -5.77 20.19 -10.03
N ASP A 135 -5.92 19.44 -8.95
CA ASP A 135 -5.58 19.87 -7.60
C ASP A 135 -4.23 19.29 -7.19
N ASN A 136 -3.18 20.10 -7.33
CA ASN A 136 -1.82 19.81 -6.86
C ASN A 136 -1.73 19.50 -5.34
N HIS A 137 -2.83 19.64 -4.60
CA HIS A 137 -2.93 19.35 -3.18
C HIS A 137 -2.60 17.89 -2.83
N GLN A 138 -2.91 16.92 -3.71
CA GLN A 138 -2.51 15.53 -3.48
C GLN A 138 -0.99 15.36 -3.49
N GLU A 139 -0.31 16.03 -4.42
CA GLU A 139 1.15 16.02 -4.48
C GLU A 139 1.76 16.74 -3.28
N GLU A 140 1.22 17.89 -2.89
CA GLU A 140 1.69 18.66 -1.73
C GLU A 140 1.59 17.83 -0.44
N LEU A 141 0.43 17.20 -0.19
CA LEU A 141 0.22 16.31 0.94
C LEU A 141 1.20 15.13 0.92
N ALA A 142 1.34 14.46 -0.22
CA ALA A 142 2.26 13.33 -0.35
C ALA A 142 3.72 13.73 -0.08
N ARG A 143 4.15 14.90 -0.58
CA ARG A 143 5.50 15.44 -0.35
C ARG A 143 5.74 15.77 1.12
N GLU A 144 4.80 16.42 1.80
CA GLU A 144 4.96 16.75 3.20
C GLU A 144 5.00 15.49 4.08
N LEU A 145 4.12 14.53 3.85
CA LEU A 145 4.14 13.24 4.57
C LEU A 145 5.44 12.46 4.33
N GLN A 146 5.98 12.49 3.10
CA GLN A 146 7.27 11.85 2.81
C GLN A 146 8.42 12.56 3.54
N LYS A 147 8.42 13.90 3.58
CA LYS A 147 9.44 14.69 4.28
C LYS A 147 9.45 14.41 5.78
N GLN A 148 8.28 14.17 6.37
CA GLN A 148 8.14 13.74 7.77
C GLN A 148 8.50 12.26 7.99
N GLY A 149 8.73 11.50 6.90
CA GLY A 149 9.12 10.09 6.95
C GLY A 149 7.95 9.13 7.19
N TYR A 150 6.71 9.54 6.93
CA TYR A 150 5.52 8.72 7.17
C TYR A 150 5.11 7.87 5.98
N VAL A 151 5.43 8.30 4.77
CA VAL A 151 5.04 7.63 3.52
C VAL A 151 6.18 7.66 2.50
N VAL A 152 6.06 6.84 1.47
CA VAL A 152 6.85 6.97 0.23
C VAL A 152 5.96 7.62 -0.83
N ALA A 153 6.28 8.84 -1.24
CA ALA A 153 5.61 9.50 -2.35
C ALA A 153 6.28 9.09 -3.67
N SER A 154 5.51 8.58 -4.63
CA SER A 154 6.05 8.09 -5.90
C SER A 154 5.12 8.40 -7.07
N HIS A 155 5.68 8.38 -8.29
CA HIS A 155 4.91 8.28 -9.52
C HIS A 155 4.53 6.82 -9.82
N TYR A 156 3.45 6.58 -10.56
CA TYR A 156 3.00 5.23 -10.92
C TYR A 156 4.02 4.48 -11.80
N GLU A 157 4.86 5.20 -12.55
CA GLU A 157 5.94 4.59 -13.36
C GLU A 157 7.10 4.05 -12.51
N GLN A 158 7.21 4.50 -11.25
CA GLN A 158 8.33 4.18 -10.35
C GLN A 158 7.92 3.20 -9.23
N LEU A 159 6.78 2.52 -9.38
CA LEU A 159 6.29 1.56 -8.41
C LEU A 159 7.30 0.47 -8.01
N PRO A 160 8.09 -0.13 -8.93
CA PRO A 160 9.14 -1.08 -8.56
C PRO A 160 10.16 -0.55 -7.54
N SER A 161 10.54 0.72 -7.64
CA SER A 161 11.44 1.36 -6.67
C SER A 161 10.69 1.78 -5.41
N ALA A 162 9.46 2.25 -5.53
CA ALA A 162 8.65 2.74 -4.42
C ALA A 162 8.32 1.64 -3.42
N ILE A 163 8.01 0.43 -3.90
CA ILE A 163 7.70 -0.70 -3.02
C ILE A 163 8.93 -1.16 -2.23
N ARG A 164 10.14 -1.07 -2.80
CA ARG A 164 11.39 -1.34 -2.07
C ARG A 164 11.62 -0.30 -0.97
N GLN A 165 11.41 0.98 -1.29
CA GLN A 165 11.47 2.05 -0.29
C GLN A 165 10.41 1.89 0.82
N ALA A 166 9.26 1.29 0.50
CA ALA A 166 8.24 0.97 1.50
C ALA A 166 8.69 -0.14 2.45
N GLU A 167 9.49 -1.11 1.99
CA GLU A 167 10.14 -2.09 2.88
C GLU A 167 11.16 -1.43 3.82
N ASP A 168 11.95 -0.48 3.31
CA ASP A 168 12.89 0.31 4.12
C ASP A 168 12.15 1.21 5.12
N LEU A 169 11.01 1.77 4.72
CA LEU A 169 10.09 2.48 5.60
C LEU A 169 9.57 1.54 6.71
N ARG A 170 9.17 0.31 6.37
CA ARG A 170 8.74 -0.69 7.36
C ARG A 170 9.80 -0.93 8.42
N ALA A 171 11.05 -1.14 7.99
CA ALA A 171 12.15 -1.39 8.92
C ALA A 171 12.32 -0.24 9.92
N ARG A 172 12.15 1.01 9.48
CA ARG A 172 12.18 2.20 10.33
C ARG A 172 10.96 2.32 11.24
N MET A 173 9.76 1.98 10.75
CA MET A 173 8.53 1.95 11.55
C MET A 173 8.60 0.89 12.66
N MET A 174 9.15 -0.30 12.37
CA MET A 174 9.33 -1.39 13.33
C MET A 174 10.49 -1.13 14.32
N ALA A 175 11.45 -0.30 13.94
CA ALA A 175 12.52 0.14 14.84
C ALA A 175 12.04 1.17 15.88
N TRP A 176 10.73 1.47 15.99
CA TRP A 176 10.19 2.45 16.93
C TRP A 176 9.26 1.84 18.00
N PRO A 177 9.50 2.10 19.31
CA PRO A 177 10.73 2.64 19.87
C PRO A 177 11.75 1.50 20.06
N PRO A 178 13.06 1.70 19.79
CA PRO A 178 14.05 0.69 20.14
C PRO A 178 14.45 0.89 21.61
N VAL A 179 14.23 -0.15 22.41
CA VAL A 179 14.87 -0.55 23.69
C VAL A 179 15.12 0.58 24.72
N ASP A 180 14.47 0.46 25.89
CA ASP A 180 14.72 1.19 27.14
C ASP A 180 16.07 1.92 27.20
N SER A 181 16.06 3.18 26.77
CA SER A 181 17.15 4.11 27.04
C SER A 181 16.53 5.41 27.53
N VAL A 182 16.39 5.43 28.85
CA VAL A 182 16.34 6.62 29.69
C VAL A 182 17.15 7.75 29.04
N GLN A 183 16.50 8.87 28.78
CA GLN A 183 17.07 10.16 28.33
C GLN A 183 17.52 10.26 26.86
N THR A 184 16.57 10.49 25.94
CA THR A 184 16.80 11.51 24.90
C THR A 184 15.49 12.19 24.51
N LYS A 185 15.55 13.52 24.35
CA LYS A 185 14.43 14.46 24.22
C LYS A 185 13.30 13.96 23.32
N ARG A 186 12.12 13.79 23.93
CA ARG A 186 10.82 13.45 23.33
C ARG A 186 10.60 14.20 22.01
N LYS A 187 10.64 13.48 20.88
CA LYS A 187 9.68 13.72 19.80
C LYS A 187 8.46 12.87 20.15
N GLN A 188 7.30 13.52 20.25
CA GLN A 188 6.05 12.84 20.62
C GLN A 188 5.78 11.66 19.67
N PRO A 189 5.22 10.55 20.17
CA PRO A 189 4.82 9.45 19.31
C PRO A 189 3.82 9.95 18.25
N LEU A 190 3.83 9.36 17.05
CA LEU A 190 2.89 9.62 15.95
C LEU A 190 1.43 9.62 16.43
N ALA A 191 1.06 8.68 17.30
CA ALA A 191 -0.27 8.64 17.93
C ALA A 191 -0.56 9.90 18.77
N GLY A 192 0.47 10.45 19.44
CA GLY A 192 0.39 11.69 20.20
C GLY A 192 0.36 12.96 19.34
N VAL A 193 1.04 12.96 18.19
CA VAL A 193 0.93 14.06 17.21
C VAL A 193 -0.45 14.02 16.54
N MET A 194 -0.97 12.84 16.23
CA MET A 194 -2.32 12.69 15.67
C MET A 194 -3.42 13.06 16.67
N SER A 195 -3.24 12.82 17.97
CA SER A 195 -4.19 13.30 18.99
C SER A 195 -4.10 14.81 19.19
N ASP A 196 -2.89 15.37 19.19
CA ASP A 196 -2.67 16.80 19.49
C ASP A 196 -3.00 17.73 18.30
N GLU A 197 -2.78 17.31 17.05
CA GLU A 197 -3.03 18.15 15.86
C GLU A 197 -4.42 17.97 15.24
N LEU A 198 -5.07 16.82 15.43
CA LEU A 198 -6.37 16.53 14.78
C LEU A 198 -7.58 16.58 15.71
N GLY A 199 -7.40 16.94 16.99
CA GLY A 199 -8.50 17.30 17.89
C GLY A 199 -9.55 16.20 18.06
N PHE A 200 -9.14 14.93 18.12
CA PHE A 200 -10.04 13.83 18.45
C PHE A 200 -10.04 13.63 19.97
N LEU A 201 -11.06 14.18 20.63
CA LEU A 201 -11.48 13.74 21.96
C LEU A 201 -12.05 12.31 21.84
N ASP A 202 -11.71 11.49 22.83
CA ASP A 202 -12.00 10.05 22.99
C ASP A 202 -13.37 9.56 22.45
#